data_AF-A0ABD2NHF4-F1
#
_entry.id   AF-A0ABD2NHF4-F1
#
_cell.length_a   1.000
_cell.length_b   1.000
_cell.length_c   1.000
_cell.angle_alpha   90.00
_cell.angle_beta   90.00
_cell.angle_gamma   90.00
#
_symmetry.space_group_name_H-M   'P 1'
#
loop_
_entity.id
_entity.type
_entity.pdbx_description
1 polymer ?
#
loop_
_entity_poly.entity_id
_entity_poly.type
_entity_poly.pdbx_seq_one_letter_code
_entity_poly.pdbx_strand_id
1 'polypeptide(L)'
;MLNRNGESLLYQSLRCTDQYFLNEILKKGVSLDENLYKKILHNAVKLNNPTFVNSLLRYGASMDNEDIMGLTPLYIAVENSNLEIVSMLLYYNCDISSNNYGNMSPFLYSLFCGSDEEIQLLLLEYETDMNNTNLMRNNLFVAVERCPNLIPHIISHGADVNQICNDRNIIDWISEHPIESNLFKIIWDSFKYETWESTFDESILMIILSNSSLRNSVWSDYLRIIIESSQIQYILNTEIVLFLSLFVEGYINRGFIESDFYDLICVLLANGCTVHAVNIHKVYNLLGIHLEF
;
A
#
# COMPACT_ATOMS: atom_id res chain seq x y z
N MET A 1 46.43 14.96 1.76
CA MET A 1 45.68 16.12 2.29
C MET A 1 45.39 17.04 1.12
N LEU A 2 44.19 17.02 0.54
CA LEU A 2 43.80 18.02 -0.45
C LEU A 2 43.26 19.25 0.28
N ASN A 3 43.74 20.43 -0.14
CA ASN A 3 43.42 21.72 0.44
C ASN A 3 41.93 22.07 0.25
N ARG A 4 41.37 22.84 1.18
CA ARG A 4 40.02 23.47 1.19
C ARG A 4 39.51 24.01 -0.16
N ASN A 5 40.39 24.24 -1.12
CA ASN A 5 40.07 24.71 -2.47
C ASN A 5 39.39 23.62 -3.33
N GLY A 6 39.80 22.35 -3.25
CA GLY A 6 39.23 21.28 -4.09
C GLY A 6 37.76 21.00 -3.78
N GLU A 7 37.43 20.97 -2.49
CA GLU A 7 36.05 20.78 -1.99
C GLU A 7 35.17 21.98 -2.37
N SER A 8 35.68 23.20 -2.16
CA SER A 8 34.99 24.43 -2.55
C SER A 8 34.71 24.50 -4.05
N LEU A 9 35.65 24.04 -4.90
CA LEU A 9 35.47 24.05 -6.36
C LEU A 9 34.41 23.05 -6.82
N LEU A 10 34.29 21.89 -6.15
CA LEU A 10 33.23 20.93 -6.44
C LEU A 10 31.85 21.40 -5.97
N TYR A 11 31.74 21.96 -4.77
CA TYR A 11 30.48 22.58 -4.36
C TYR A 11 30.11 23.76 -5.27
N GLN A 12 31.09 24.49 -5.78
CA GLN A 12 30.87 25.55 -6.76
C GLN A 12 30.41 24.99 -8.10
N SER A 13 30.94 23.84 -8.58
CA SER A 13 30.45 23.20 -9.81
C SER A 13 29.00 22.75 -9.67
N LEU A 14 28.60 22.22 -8.50
CA LEU A 14 27.21 21.92 -8.16
C LEU A 14 26.32 23.17 -8.20
N ARG A 15 26.75 24.26 -7.55
CA ARG A 15 25.99 25.53 -7.50
C ARG A 15 25.83 26.20 -8.85
N CYS A 16 26.86 26.14 -9.69
CA CYS A 16 26.86 26.75 -11.01
C CYS A 16 26.32 25.82 -12.11
N THR A 17 25.90 24.59 -11.74
CA THR A 17 25.43 23.53 -12.66
C THR A 17 26.35 23.30 -13.86
N ASP A 18 27.65 23.55 -13.69
CA ASP A 18 28.67 23.43 -14.73
C ASP A 18 29.23 22.00 -14.83
N GLN A 19 28.66 21.22 -15.75
CA GLN A 19 29.02 19.82 -16.01
C GLN A 19 30.47 19.67 -16.53
N TYR A 20 30.93 20.62 -17.35
CA TYR A 20 32.28 20.58 -17.90
C TYR A 20 33.30 20.78 -16.79
N PHE A 21 33.06 21.79 -15.94
CA PHE A 21 33.90 22.09 -14.80
C PHE A 21 33.93 20.94 -13.79
N LEU A 22 32.77 20.32 -13.49
CA LEU A 22 32.71 19.12 -12.65
C LEU A 22 33.61 18.00 -13.21
N ASN A 23 33.48 17.68 -14.50
CA ASN A 23 34.27 16.63 -15.13
C ASN A 23 35.78 16.92 -15.13
N GLU A 24 36.17 18.17 -15.36
CA GLU A 24 37.57 18.57 -15.31
C GLU A 24 38.16 18.45 -13.90
N ILE A 25 37.36 18.71 -12.86
CA ILE A 25 37.79 18.50 -11.47
C ILE A 25 37.92 16.99 -11.17
N LEU A 26 36.92 16.18 -11.54
CA LEU A 26 36.95 14.73 -11.30
C LEU A 26 38.11 14.03 -12.02
N LYS A 27 38.38 14.40 -13.29
CA LYS A 27 39.52 13.88 -14.08
C LYS A 27 40.88 14.15 -13.43
N LYS A 28 41.03 15.26 -12.71
CA LYS A 28 42.29 15.62 -12.05
C LYS A 28 42.60 14.74 -10.84
N GLY A 29 41.76 13.73 -10.55
CA GLY A 29 42.02 12.75 -9.51
C GLY A 29 42.01 13.38 -8.13
N VAL A 30 41.08 14.32 -7.89
CA VAL A 30 40.87 14.84 -6.54
C VAL A 30 40.52 13.62 -5.67
N SER A 31 41.45 13.23 -4.77
CA SER A 31 41.17 12.24 -3.74
C SER A 31 40.20 12.89 -2.76
N LEU A 32 38.92 12.91 -3.11
CA LEU A 32 37.90 13.40 -2.19
C LEU A 32 37.95 12.48 -0.99
N ASP A 33 37.95 13.08 0.19
CA ASP A 33 37.74 12.27 1.37
C ASP A 33 36.38 11.58 1.23
N GLU A 34 36.24 10.44 1.90
CA GLU A 34 35.03 9.63 1.77
C GLU A 34 33.78 10.45 2.13
N ASN A 35 33.89 11.35 3.12
CA ASN A 35 32.83 12.23 3.62
C ASN A 35 32.33 13.28 2.60
N LEU A 36 33.23 13.81 1.78
CA LEU A 36 32.93 14.80 0.75
C LEU A 36 32.25 14.14 -0.43
N TYR A 37 32.65 12.92 -0.82
CA TYR A 37 31.91 12.11 -1.80
C TYR A 37 30.46 11.89 -1.35
N LYS A 38 30.23 11.55 -0.07
CA LYS A 38 28.87 11.37 0.47
C LYS A 38 28.04 12.64 0.25
N LYS A 39 28.52 13.79 0.72
CA LYS A 39 27.77 15.05 0.66
C LYS A 39 27.53 15.56 -0.76
N ILE A 40 28.48 15.35 -1.66
CA ILE A 40 28.38 15.81 -3.04
C ILE A 40 27.34 15.02 -3.84
N LEU A 41 27.28 13.70 -3.66
CA LEU A 41 26.26 12.88 -4.34
C LEU A 41 24.85 13.27 -3.88
N HIS A 42 24.64 13.39 -2.56
CA HIS A 42 23.36 13.88 -2.02
C HIS A 42 22.96 15.24 -2.61
N ASN A 43 23.90 16.18 -2.71
CA ASN A 43 23.60 17.48 -3.29
C ASN A 43 23.28 17.40 -4.79
N ALA A 44 23.98 16.57 -5.57
CA ALA A 44 23.65 16.37 -6.98
C ALA A 44 22.24 15.78 -7.17
N VAL A 45 21.85 14.83 -6.31
CA VAL A 45 20.50 14.26 -6.30
C VAL A 45 19.46 15.30 -5.84
N LYS A 46 19.73 16.08 -4.78
CA LYS A 46 18.86 17.19 -4.32
C LYS A 46 18.67 18.28 -5.37
N LEU A 47 19.69 18.52 -6.20
CA LEU A 47 19.60 19.43 -7.36
C LEU A 47 18.86 18.80 -8.55
N ASN A 48 18.42 17.54 -8.40
CA ASN A 48 17.69 16.78 -9.40
C ASN A 48 18.40 16.76 -10.77
N ASN A 49 19.72 16.56 -10.77
CA ASN A 49 20.56 16.64 -11.96
C ASN A 49 21.17 15.26 -12.32
N PRO A 50 20.54 14.51 -13.23
CA PRO A 50 21.01 13.18 -13.66
C PRO A 50 22.44 13.17 -14.20
N THR A 51 22.81 14.19 -14.98
CA THR A 51 24.15 14.26 -15.61
C THR A 51 25.27 14.35 -14.57
N PHE A 52 25.00 15.09 -13.49
CA PHE A 52 25.92 15.26 -12.36
C PHE A 52 26.01 13.97 -11.55
N VAL A 53 24.87 13.36 -11.25
CA VAL A 53 24.81 12.07 -10.56
C VAL A 53 25.62 11.03 -11.33
N ASN A 54 25.34 10.84 -12.62
CA ASN A 54 26.06 9.88 -13.45
C ASN A 54 27.58 10.12 -13.43
N SER A 55 28.00 11.37 -13.56
CA SER A 55 29.42 11.73 -13.50
C SER A 55 30.02 11.30 -12.16
N LEU A 56 29.40 11.68 -11.05
CA LEU A 56 29.88 11.33 -9.70
C LEU A 56 29.96 9.81 -9.48
N LEU A 57 28.93 9.06 -9.91
CA LEU A 57 28.90 7.59 -9.80
C LEU A 57 30.02 6.94 -10.62
N ARG A 58 30.27 7.42 -11.85
CA ARG A 58 31.37 6.93 -12.70
C ARG A 58 32.75 7.10 -12.08
N TYR A 59 32.92 8.09 -11.21
CA TYR A 59 34.18 8.32 -10.48
C TYR A 59 34.17 7.71 -9.06
N GLY A 60 33.22 6.81 -8.76
CA GLY A 60 33.22 6.02 -7.54
C GLY A 60 32.62 6.71 -6.31
N ALA A 61 31.72 7.68 -6.50
CA ALA A 61 30.98 8.24 -5.38
C ALA A 61 30.17 7.15 -4.66
N SER A 62 30.26 7.10 -3.33
CA SER A 62 29.54 6.11 -2.52
C SER A 62 28.06 6.48 -2.42
N MET A 63 27.20 5.50 -2.71
CA MET A 63 25.75 5.66 -2.88
C MET A 63 24.92 5.28 -1.66
N ASP A 64 25.50 4.61 -0.68
CA ASP A 64 24.73 3.99 0.41
C ASP A 64 24.85 4.77 1.72
N ASN A 65 25.57 5.89 1.69
CA ASN A 65 25.69 6.74 2.86
C ASN A 65 24.42 7.54 3.06
N GLU A 66 24.06 7.75 4.31
CA GLU A 66 22.95 8.61 4.69
C GLU A 66 23.37 10.09 4.79
N ASP A 67 22.43 10.99 4.52
CA ASP A 67 22.58 12.41 4.82
C ASP A 67 22.26 12.73 6.29
N ILE A 68 22.19 14.03 6.64
CA ILE A 68 21.91 14.46 8.01
C ILE A 68 20.51 14.07 8.51
N MET A 69 19.60 13.67 7.61
CA MET A 69 18.26 13.20 7.92
C MET A 69 18.18 11.67 7.88
N GLY A 70 19.27 10.94 7.67
CA GLY A 70 19.22 9.48 7.53
C GLY A 70 18.82 9.00 6.13
N LEU A 71 18.65 9.90 5.16
CA LEU A 71 18.24 9.56 3.80
C LEU A 71 19.45 9.15 2.96
N THR A 72 19.42 8.00 2.31
CA THR A 72 20.38 7.70 1.23
C THR A 72 19.99 8.47 -0.06
N PRO A 73 20.93 8.66 -1.01
CA PRO A 73 20.65 9.23 -2.33
C PRO A 73 19.46 8.59 -3.05
N LEU A 74 19.21 7.28 -2.86
CA LEU A 74 18.08 6.59 -3.45
C LEU A 74 16.75 7.16 -2.96
N TYR A 75 16.56 7.31 -1.64
CA TYR A 75 15.32 7.88 -1.09
C TYR A 75 15.06 9.31 -1.56
N ILE A 76 16.10 10.13 -1.67
CA ILE A 76 15.96 11.51 -2.18
C ILE A 76 15.56 11.49 -3.66
N ALA A 77 16.13 10.57 -4.46
CA ALA A 77 15.76 10.44 -5.86
C ALA A 77 14.28 10.01 -6.03
N VAL A 78 13.79 9.13 -5.14
CA VAL A 78 12.40 8.71 -5.06
C VAL A 78 11.48 9.85 -4.63
N GLU A 79 11.86 10.62 -3.60
CA GLU A 79 11.11 11.81 -3.15
C GLU A 79 11.01 12.87 -4.26
N ASN A 80 12.06 13.01 -5.08
CA ASN A 80 12.10 13.91 -6.23
C ASN A 80 11.32 13.38 -7.46
N SER A 81 10.78 12.16 -7.41
CA SER A 81 10.17 11.46 -8.54
C SER A 81 11.03 11.48 -9.82
N ASN A 82 12.36 11.31 -9.69
CA ASN A 82 13.25 11.29 -10.86
C ASN A 82 13.66 9.87 -11.23
N LEU A 83 12.92 9.30 -12.20
CA LEU A 83 13.16 7.97 -12.72
C LEU A 83 14.60 7.77 -13.24
N GLU A 84 15.18 8.76 -13.91
CA GLU A 84 16.54 8.65 -14.47
C GLU A 84 17.56 8.47 -13.35
N ILE A 85 17.45 9.25 -12.26
CA ILE A 85 18.34 9.15 -11.10
C ILE A 85 18.12 7.83 -10.36
N VAL A 86 16.87 7.43 -10.12
CA VAL A 86 16.54 6.14 -9.48
C VAL A 86 17.13 4.99 -10.28
N SER A 87 16.87 4.96 -11.59
CA SER A 87 17.37 3.92 -12.50
C SER A 87 18.90 3.87 -12.51
N MET A 88 19.57 5.01 -12.48
CA MET A 88 21.03 5.06 -12.39
C MET A 88 21.55 4.49 -11.07
N LEU A 89 20.98 4.90 -9.93
CA LEU A 89 21.44 4.39 -8.63
C LEU A 89 21.26 2.86 -8.52
N LEU A 90 20.12 2.35 -8.97
CA LEU A 90 19.86 0.90 -9.04
C LEU A 90 20.82 0.20 -10.01
N TYR A 91 21.10 0.77 -11.18
CA TYR A 91 22.06 0.23 -12.15
C TYR A 91 23.47 0.07 -11.57
N TYR A 92 23.89 0.99 -10.69
CA TYR A 92 25.18 0.88 -9.99
C TYR A 92 25.14 -0.04 -8.75
N ASN A 93 24.03 -0.76 -8.52
CA ASN A 93 23.79 -1.65 -7.38
C ASN A 93 23.91 -0.93 -6.03
N CYS A 94 23.26 0.23 -5.88
CA CYS A 94 23.11 0.83 -4.55
C CYS A 94 22.38 -0.14 -3.61
N ASP A 95 22.69 -0.02 -2.32
CA ASP A 95 22.04 -0.81 -1.28
C ASP A 95 20.56 -0.38 -1.15
N ILE A 96 19.67 -1.36 -1.31
CA ILE A 96 18.23 -1.22 -1.18
C ILE A 96 17.72 -1.66 0.20
N SER A 97 18.62 -2.17 1.05
CA SER A 97 18.33 -2.55 2.43
C SER A 97 18.54 -1.41 3.44
N SER A 98 19.03 -0.25 2.98
CA SER A 98 19.34 0.89 3.84
C SER A 98 18.06 1.46 4.44
N ASN A 99 17.82 1.16 5.70
CA ASN A 99 16.59 1.47 6.42
C ASN A 99 16.56 2.92 6.90
N ASN A 100 16.06 3.84 6.06
CA ASN A 100 15.72 5.18 6.53
C ASN A 100 14.41 5.17 7.38
N TYR A 101 14.26 6.16 8.27
CA TYR A 101 13.10 6.47 9.12
C TYR A 101 12.11 5.30 9.31
N GLY A 102 12.42 4.43 10.28
CA GLY A 102 11.51 3.36 10.73
C GLY A 102 11.70 2.00 10.05
N ASN A 103 12.70 1.81 9.20
CA ASN A 103 12.91 0.59 8.38
C ASN A 103 11.97 0.50 7.17
N MET A 104 11.75 1.61 6.47
CA MET A 104 10.98 1.62 5.22
C MET A 104 11.86 1.11 4.10
N SER A 105 11.41 0.13 3.32
CA SER A 105 12.06 -0.16 2.05
C SER A 105 11.91 1.03 1.07
N PRO A 106 12.78 1.14 0.05
CA PRO A 106 12.63 2.15 -1.00
C PRO A 106 11.26 2.07 -1.68
N PHE A 107 10.74 0.86 -1.93
CA PHE A 107 9.41 0.67 -2.51
C PHE A 107 8.31 1.18 -1.58
N LEU A 108 8.30 0.80 -0.30
CA LEU A 108 7.31 1.28 0.66
C LEU A 108 7.35 2.82 0.77
N TYR A 109 8.54 3.41 0.79
CA TYR A 109 8.71 4.87 0.79
C TYR A 109 8.16 5.54 -0.46
N SER A 110 8.35 4.92 -1.63
CA SER A 110 7.83 5.39 -2.93
C SER A 110 6.30 5.48 -2.97
N LEU A 111 5.60 4.60 -2.24
CA LEU A 111 4.15 4.64 -2.04
C LEU A 111 3.75 5.79 -1.11
N PHE A 112 4.51 6.01 -0.04
CA PHE A 112 4.20 7.02 0.97
C PHE A 112 4.43 8.45 0.49
N CYS A 113 5.54 8.71 -0.20
CA CYS A 113 5.82 10.02 -0.77
C CYS A 113 5.01 10.30 -2.04
N GLY A 114 4.32 9.29 -2.59
CA GLY A 114 3.52 9.41 -3.81
C GLY A 114 4.37 9.66 -5.05
N SER A 115 5.51 8.98 -5.16
CA SER A 115 6.36 9.05 -6.36
C SER A 115 5.67 8.46 -7.60
N ASP A 116 6.23 8.72 -8.79
CA ASP A 116 5.63 8.28 -10.05
C ASP A 116 5.46 6.75 -10.10
N GLU A 117 4.35 6.28 -10.68
CA GLU A 117 4.00 4.85 -10.77
C GLU A 117 5.11 4.00 -11.41
N GLU A 118 5.83 4.55 -12.41
CA GLU A 118 6.95 3.88 -13.06
C GLU A 118 8.12 3.63 -12.08
N ILE A 119 8.37 4.56 -11.15
CA ILE A 119 9.37 4.39 -10.09
C ILE A 119 8.89 3.34 -9.08
N GLN A 120 7.61 3.38 -8.71
CA GLN A 120 7.02 2.42 -7.78
C GLN A 120 7.10 0.99 -8.34
N LEU A 121 6.74 0.80 -9.62
CA LEU A 121 6.86 -0.48 -10.32
C LEU A 121 8.32 -0.93 -10.44
N LEU A 122 9.24 -0.01 -10.76
CA LEU A 122 10.66 -0.32 -10.81
C LEU A 122 11.18 -0.81 -9.45
N LEU A 123 10.83 -0.13 -8.36
CA LEU A 123 11.28 -0.50 -7.02
C LEU A 123 10.62 -1.77 -6.50
N LEU A 124 9.39 -2.07 -6.93
CA LEU A 124 8.71 -3.31 -6.61
C LEU A 124 9.49 -4.54 -7.10
N GLU A 125 10.12 -4.46 -8.27
CA GLU A 125 10.97 -5.54 -8.81
C GLU A 125 12.23 -5.81 -7.96
N TYR A 126 12.63 -4.84 -7.14
CA TYR A 126 13.76 -4.95 -6.20
C TYR A 126 13.30 -5.25 -4.77
N GLU A 127 11.99 -5.27 -4.50
CA GLU A 127 11.47 -5.54 -3.16
C GLU A 127 11.73 -7.00 -2.78
N THR A 128 12.35 -7.19 -1.62
CA THR A 128 12.70 -8.53 -1.13
C THR A 128 11.80 -9.01 -0.01
N ASP A 129 11.09 -8.09 0.65
CA ASP A 129 10.14 -8.39 1.70
C ASP A 129 8.83 -7.61 1.51
N MET A 130 7.87 -8.25 0.84
CA MET A 130 6.54 -7.69 0.63
C MET A 130 5.71 -7.54 1.90
N ASN A 131 6.12 -8.18 2.99
CA ASN A 131 5.37 -8.26 4.25
C ASN A 131 6.05 -7.46 5.36
N ASN A 132 7.07 -6.67 5.03
CA ASN A 132 7.75 -5.81 5.96
C ASN A 132 6.77 -4.79 6.54
N THR A 133 6.77 -4.65 7.86
CA THR A 133 5.94 -3.69 8.58
C THR A 133 6.84 -2.59 9.13
N ASN A 134 6.93 -1.46 8.43
CA ASN A 134 7.49 -0.24 9.02
C ASN A 134 6.39 0.48 9.81
N LEU A 135 6.68 0.83 11.08
CA LEU A 135 5.87 1.76 11.89
C LEU A 135 4.37 1.48 11.79
N MET A 136 4.02 0.18 11.79
CA MET A 136 2.67 -0.36 11.83
C MET A 136 1.91 -0.52 10.49
N ARG A 137 2.52 -0.30 9.32
CA ARG A 137 1.86 -0.49 8.01
C ARG A 137 2.71 -1.30 7.02
N ASN A 138 2.11 -2.31 6.38
CA ASN A 138 2.68 -3.08 5.25
C ASN A 138 2.42 -2.35 3.91
N ASN A 139 3.28 -2.57 2.91
CA ASN A 139 3.10 -2.25 1.48
C ASN A 139 1.64 -2.27 0.99
N LEU A 140 0.90 -3.36 1.21
CA LEU A 140 -0.49 -3.53 0.77
C LEU A 140 -1.44 -2.54 1.45
N PHE A 141 -1.28 -2.29 2.75
CA PHE A 141 -2.11 -1.32 3.49
C PHE A 141 -1.85 0.11 3.03
N VAL A 142 -0.59 0.47 2.77
CA VAL A 142 -0.24 1.79 2.23
C VAL A 142 -0.74 1.95 0.79
N ALA A 143 -0.66 0.90 -0.03
CA ALA A 143 -1.17 0.92 -1.40
C ALA A 143 -2.68 1.15 -1.45
N VAL A 144 -3.47 0.53 -0.56
CA VAL A 144 -4.92 0.79 -0.45
C VAL A 144 -5.21 2.28 -0.19
N GLU A 145 -4.42 2.95 0.64
CA GLU A 145 -4.65 4.36 0.98
C GLU A 145 -4.17 5.32 -0.12
N ARG A 146 -3.03 5.01 -0.76
CA ARG A 146 -2.30 5.99 -1.59
C ARG A 146 -2.25 5.63 -3.06
N CYS A 147 -2.08 4.34 -3.38
CA CYS A 147 -1.81 3.85 -4.74
C CYS A 147 -2.58 2.55 -5.06
N PRO A 148 -3.94 2.56 -5.09
CA PRO A 148 -4.73 1.33 -5.25
C PRO A 148 -4.43 0.56 -6.55
N ASN A 149 -4.03 1.25 -7.61
CA ASN A 149 -3.69 0.65 -8.90
C ASN A 149 -2.53 -0.37 -8.82
N LEU A 150 -1.67 -0.27 -7.80
CA LEU A 150 -0.56 -1.20 -7.59
C LEU A 150 -0.94 -2.47 -6.81
N ILE A 151 -2.15 -2.54 -6.24
CA ILE A 151 -2.63 -3.72 -5.50
C ILE A 151 -2.43 -5.03 -6.28
N PRO A 152 -2.78 -5.14 -7.58
CA PRO A 152 -2.59 -6.39 -8.33
C PRO A 152 -1.11 -6.79 -8.44
N HIS A 153 -0.22 -5.81 -8.60
CA HIS A 153 1.21 -6.03 -8.68
C HIS A 153 1.78 -6.44 -7.33
N ILE A 154 1.38 -5.77 -6.25
CA ILE A 154 1.83 -6.09 -4.89
C ILE A 154 1.42 -7.52 -4.49
N ILE A 155 0.19 -7.92 -4.80
CA ILE A 155 -0.29 -9.28 -4.54
C ILE A 155 0.46 -10.31 -5.40
N SER A 156 0.70 -10.01 -6.68
CA SER A 156 1.44 -10.93 -7.56
C SER A 156 2.89 -11.14 -7.15
N HIS A 157 3.49 -10.17 -6.44
CA HIS A 157 4.82 -10.26 -5.84
C HIS A 157 4.85 -10.97 -4.48
N GLY A 158 3.70 -11.49 -4.01
CA GLY A 158 3.64 -12.35 -2.83
C GLY A 158 3.31 -11.63 -1.52
N ALA A 159 2.73 -10.44 -1.58
CA ALA A 159 2.17 -9.80 -0.38
C ALA A 159 1.08 -10.68 0.25
N ASP A 160 1.16 -10.89 1.56
CA ASP A 160 0.17 -11.65 2.32
C ASP A 160 -1.04 -10.76 2.65
N VAL A 161 -2.16 -11.03 1.98
CA VAL A 161 -3.42 -10.32 2.19
C VAL A 161 -4.06 -10.60 3.56
N ASN A 162 -3.66 -11.68 4.24
CA ASN A 162 -4.21 -12.04 5.56
C ASN A 162 -3.40 -11.44 6.70
N GLN A 163 -2.30 -10.73 6.41
CA GLN A 163 -1.46 -10.12 7.43
C GLN A 163 -2.27 -9.07 8.22
N ILE A 164 -2.14 -9.13 9.54
CA ILE A 164 -2.79 -8.20 10.47
C ILE A 164 -1.81 -7.06 10.78
N CYS A 165 -2.24 -5.82 10.60
CA CYS A 165 -1.53 -4.61 11.00
C CYS A 165 -2.39 -3.82 11.99
N ASN A 166 -1.85 -3.49 13.18
CA ASN A 166 -2.58 -2.80 14.26
C ASN A 166 -3.90 -3.48 14.64
N ASP A 167 -3.87 -4.80 14.82
CA ASP A 167 -5.06 -5.61 15.15
C ASP A 167 -6.18 -5.51 14.09
N ARG A 168 -5.84 -5.06 12.87
CA ARG A 168 -6.75 -4.95 11.73
C ARG A 168 -6.24 -5.75 10.55
N ASN A 169 -7.13 -6.48 9.90
CA ASN A 169 -6.82 -7.09 8.60
C ASN A 169 -7.01 -6.06 7.46
N ILE A 170 -6.66 -6.43 6.22
CA ILE A 170 -6.75 -5.52 5.08
C ILE A 170 -8.20 -5.13 4.72
N ILE A 171 -9.18 -6.00 5.00
CA ILE A 171 -10.60 -5.73 4.77
C ILE A 171 -11.09 -4.64 5.73
N ASP A 172 -10.69 -4.71 6.99
CA ASP A 172 -10.95 -3.66 7.99
C ASP A 172 -10.37 -2.33 7.54
N TRP A 173 -9.19 -2.36 6.92
CA TRP A 173 -8.53 -1.15 6.42
C TRP A 173 -9.23 -0.52 5.22
N ILE A 174 -9.60 -1.34 4.23
CA ILE A 174 -10.42 -0.92 3.07
C ILE A 174 -11.73 -0.31 3.53
N SER A 175 -12.20 -0.70 4.73
CA SER A 175 -13.46 -0.20 5.21
C SER A 175 -13.46 1.29 5.55
N GLU A 176 -12.33 1.80 6.01
CA GLU A 176 -12.10 3.22 6.24
C GLU A 176 -11.61 3.92 4.96
N HIS A 177 -11.09 3.16 3.98
CA HIS A 177 -10.49 3.65 2.74
C HIS A 177 -11.01 2.85 1.52
N PRO A 178 -12.25 3.11 1.06
CA PRO A 178 -12.83 2.35 -0.04
C PRO A 178 -12.05 2.49 -1.35
N ILE A 179 -11.79 1.36 -2.00
CA ILE A 179 -11.11 1.23 -3.31
C ILE A 179 -12.09 0.79 -4.41
N GLU A 180 -11.66 0.74 -5.67
CA GLU A 180 -12.50 0.23 -6.75
C GLU A 180 -12.88 -1.25 -6.55
N SER A 181 -14.08 -1.64 -6.99
CA SER A 181 -14.65 -2.98 -6.74
C SER A 181 -13.88 -4.11 -7.42
N ASN A 182 -13.28 -3.86 -8.59
CA ASN A 182 -12.34 -4.76 -9.24
C ASN A 182 -11.09 -5.04 -8.38
N LEU A 183 -10.52 -4.02 -7.73
CA LEU A 183 -9.34 -4.15 -6.87
C LEU A 183 -9.69 -4.87 -5.57
N PHE A 184 -10.84 -4.55 -4.98
CA PHE A 184 -11.38 -5.28 -3.83
C PHE A 184 -11.57 -6.76 -4.16
N LYS A 185 -12.12 -7.08 -5.34
CA LYS A 185 -12.26 -8.46 -5.79
C LYS A 185 -10.93 -9.21 -5.82
N ILE A 186 -9.86 -8.58 -6.30
CA ILE A 186 -8.52 -9.22 -6.34
C ILE A 186 -8.03 -9.52 -4.91
N ILE A 187 -8.20 -8.59 -3.97
CA ILE A 187 -7.85 -8.81 -2.55
C ILE A 187 -8.69 -9.95 -1.98
N TRP A 188 -10.00 -9.90 -2.20
CA TRP A 188 -10.96 -10.87 -1.69
C TRP A 188 -10.70 -12.29 -2.21
N ASP A 189 -10.48 -12.43 -3.51
CA ASP A 189 -10.17 -13.72 -4.15
C ASP A 189 -8.82 -14.29 -3.68
N SER A 190 -7.91 -13.45 -3.22
CA SER A 190 -6.60 -13.84 -2.70
C SER A 190 -6.61 -14.17 -1.20
N PHE A 191 -7.69 -13.81 -0.48
CA PHE A 191 -7.81 -14.00 0.96
C PHE A 191 -7.92 -15.49 1.31
N LYS A 192 -7.10 -15.96 2.25
CA LYS A 192 -7.02 -17.37 2.65
C LYS A 192 -7.49 -17.52 4.08
N TYR A 193 -8.67 -18.11 4.25
CA TYR A 193 -9.20 -18.42 5.57
C TYR A 193 -8.53 -19.69 6.12
N GLU A 194 -7.76 -19.57 7.21
CA GLU A 194 -7.04 -20.74 7.77
C GLU A 194 -7.96 -21.73 8.47
N THR A 195 -9.01 -21.29 9.18
CA THR A 195 -10.03 -22.18 9.75
C THR A 195 -11.29 -21.41 10.15
N TRP A 196 -12.46 -22.00 9.88
CA TRP A 196 -13.78 -21.45 10.19
C TRP A 196 -14.17 -21.53 11.67
N GLU A 197 -13.57 -22.46 12.43
CA GLU A 197 -14.06 -22.87 13.74
C GLU A 197 -13.66 -21.95 14.91
N SER A 198 -12.79 -20.94 14.69
CA SER A 198 -12.41 -19.98 15.75
C SER A 198 -12.42 -18.52 15.32
N THR A 199 -12.54 -18.24 14.02
CA THR A 199 -12.29 -16.92 13.41
C THR A 199 -13.10 -16.76 12.12
N PHE A 200 -14.37 -17.18 12.09
CA PHE A 200 -15.31 -16.39 11.27
C PHE A 200 -15.48 -15.08 12.03
N ASP A 201 -14.49 -14.22 11.85
CA ASP A 201 -14.36 -12.98 12.57
C ASP A 201 -15.66 -12.22 12.31
N GLU A 202 -16.49 -12.09 13.35
CA GLU A 202 -17.65 -11.20 13.33
C GLU A 202 -17.23 -9.88 12.69
N SER A 203 -15.98 -9.45 12.86
CA SER A 203 -15.24 -8.42 12.14
C SER A 203 -15.53 -8.35 10.64
N ILE A 204 -15.27 -9.36 9.81
CA ILE A 204 -15.41 -9.23 8.33
C ILE A 204 -16.86 -8.96 7.94
N LEU A 205 -17.81 -9.71 8.52
CA LEU A 205 -19.24 -9.46 8.33
C LEU A 205 -19.60 -8.09 8.89
N MET A 206 -19.34 -7.81 10.16
CA MET A 206 -19.61 -6.55 10.83
C MET A 206 -18.99 -5.35 10.11
N ILE A 207 -17.90 -5.51 9.38
CA ILE A 207 -17.23 -4.43 8.65
C ILE A 207 -17.91 -4.15 7.32
N ILE A 208 -18.34 -5.19 6.60
CA ILE A 208 -19.21 -5.01 5.42
C ILE A 208 -20.56 -4.39 5.84
N LEU A 209 -21.04 -4.75 7.03
CA LEU A 209 -22.39 -4.46 7.51
C LEU A 209 -22.51 -3.19 8.35
N SER A 210 -21.38 -2.69 8.86
CA SER A 210 -21.33 -1.46 9.64
C SER A 210 -21.15 -0.20 8.78
N ASN A 211 -20.98 -0.34 7.46
CA ASN A 211 -20.80 0.78 6.54
C ASN A 211 -22.14 1.30 5.99
N SER A 212 -22.35 2.60 6.17
CA SER A 212 -23.66 3.26 6.27
C SER A 212 -24.37 3.58 4.94
N SER A 213 -24.02 2.94 3.81
CA SER A 213 -24.78 3.14 2.57
C SER A 213 -24.72 1.96 1.61
N LEU A 214 -25.48 0.89 1.88
CA LEU A 214 -25.73 -0.16 0.87
C LEU A 214 -26.47 0.37 -0.37
N ARG A 215 -27.18 1.50 -0.23
CA ARG A 215 -27.79 2.24 -1.33
C ARG A 215 -26.83 3.30 -1.89
N ASN A 216 -26.29 3.04 -3.08
CA ASN A 216 -25.39 3.90 -3.86
C ASN A 216 -23.95 4.01 -3.36
N SER A 217 -23.26 2.88 -3.25
CA SER A 217 -21.83 2.91 -2.98
C SER A 217 -21.10 1.65 -3.44
N VAL A 218 -19.77 1.77 -3.47
CA VAL A 218 -18.76 0.71 -3.59
C VAL A 218 -19.08 -0.50 -2.68
N TRP A 219 -19.79 -0.29 -1.56
CA TRP A 219 -20.18 -1.34 -0.61
C TRP A 219 -21.19 -2.34 -1.17
N SER A 220 -22.08 -1.90 -2.05
CA SER A 220 -23.01 -2.82 -2.72
C SER A 220 -22.28 -3.77 -3.68
N ASP A 221 -21.22 -3.28 -4.33
CA ASP A 221 -20.37 -4.09 -5.20
C ASP A 221 -19.50 -5.04 -4.37
N TYR A 222 -18.93 -4.58 -3.24
CA TYR A 222 -18.18 -5.44 -2.33
C TYR A 222 -19.05 -6.57 -1.78
N LEU A 223 -20.26 -6.27 -1.32
CA LEU A 223 -21.20 -7.27 -0.83
C LEU A 223 -21.52 -8.32 -1.91
N ARG A 224 -21.71 -7.91 -3.16
CA ARG A 224 -21.90 -8.83 -4.29
C ARG A 224 -20.69 -9.73 -4.49
N ILE A 225 -19.49 -9.17 -4.55
CA ILE A 225 -18.23 -9.92 -4.70
C ILE A 225 -18.09 -10.98 -3.60
N ILE A 226 -18.41 -10.60 -2.36
CA ILE A 226 -18.33 -11.47 -1.18
C ILE A 226 -19.34 -12.61 -1.31
N ILE A 227 -20.62 -12.31 -1.59
CA ILE A 227 -21.68 -13.32 -1.72
C ILE A 227 -21.44 -14.25 -2.92
N GLU A 228 -20.86 -13.75 -4.00
CA GLU A 228 -20.50 -14.55 -5.18
C GLU A 228 -19.31 -15.49 -4.92
N SER A 229 -18.51 -15.26 -3.88
CA SER A 229 -17.42 -16.15 -3.53
C SER A 229 -17.95 -17.53 -3.17
N SER A 230 -17.45 -18.55 -3.88
CA SER A 230 -17.79 -19.96 -3.67
C SER A 230 -17.66 -20.39 -2.20
N GLN A 231 -16.75 -19.78 -1.46
CA GLN A 231 -16.51 -20.04 -0.04
C GLN A 231 -17.65 -19.49 0.84
N ILE A 232 -18.18 -18.31 0.52
CA ILE A 232 -19.29 -17.67 1.25
C ILE A 232 -20.64 -18.32 0.92
N GLN A 233 -20.84 -18.76 -0.33
CA GLN A 233 -22.07 -19.44 -0.74
C GLN A 233 -22.33 -20.71 0.08
N TYR A 234 -21.28 -21.43 0.50
CA TYR A 234 -21.44 -22.60 1.36
C TYR A 234 -22.05 -22.22 2.72
N ILE A 235 -21.50 -21.20 3.41
CA ILE A 235 -22.05 -20.71 4.70
C ILE A 235 -23.47 -20.21 4.53
N LEU A 236 -23.70 -19.42 3.48
CA LEU A 236 -25.01 -18.83 3.25
C LEU A 236 -26.06 -19.91 3.02
N ASN A 237 -25.66 -21.12 2.60
CA ASN A 237 -26.56 -22.26 2.49
C ASN A 237 -26.66 -23.07 3.78
N THR A 238 -25.64 -23.10 4.65
CA THR A 238 -25.64 -23.89 5.89
C THR A 238 -26.11 -23.12 7.14
N GLU A 239 -25.77 -21.84 7.25
CA GLU A 239 -25.93 -21.02 8.46
C GLU A 239 -26.55 -19.64 8.18
N ILE A 240 -27.42 -19.55 7.17
CA ILE A 240 -28.04 -18.28 6.74
C ILE A 240 -28.73 -17.50 7.86
N VAL A 241 -29.23 -18.20 8.89
CA VAL A 241 -29.88 -17.58 10.04
C VAL A 241 -28.88 -16.81 10.90
N LEU A 242 -27.69 -17.37 11.12
CA LEU A 242 -26.62 -16.74 11.88
C LEU A 242 -26.07 -15.52 11.13
N PHE A 243 -25.86 -15.68 9.82
CA PHE A 243 -25.46 -14.58 8.94
C PHE A 243 -26.44 -13.41 9.03
N LEU A 244 -27.74 -13.68 8.88
CA LEU A 244 -28.77 -12.65 8.93
C LEU A 244 -28.91 -12.03 10.32
N SER A 245 -28.70 -12.78 11.42
CA SER A 245 -28.73 -12.20 12.77
C SER A 245 -27.53 -11.29 13.03
N LEU A 246 -26.32 -11.67 12.62
CA LEU A 246 -25.12 -10.84 12.75
C LEU A 246 -25.25 -9.56 11.91
N PHE A 247 -25.80 -9.68 10.70
CA PHE A 247 -26.15 -8.53 9.86
C PHE A 247 -27.02 -7.52 10.59
N VAL A 248 -28.08 -8.03 11.20
CA VAL A 248 -29.08 -7.22 11.90
C VAL A 248 -28.48 -6.56 13.14
N GLU A 249 -27.74 -7.33 13.94
CA GLU A 249 -27.10 -6.84 15.17
C GLU A 249 -26.06 -5.74 14.90
N GLY A 250 -25.25 -5.89 13.84
CA GLY A 250 -24.32 -4.86 13.40
C GLY A 250 -24.97 -3.55 12.98
N TYR A 251 -26.20 -3.61 12.44
CA TYR A 251 -26.89 -2.44 11.90
C TYR A 251 -27.82 -1.75 12.91
N ILE A 252 -28.39 -2.45 13.90
CA ILE A 252 -29.27 -1.86 14.93
C ILE A 252 -28.63 -0.63 15.60
N ASN A 253 -27.30 -0.64 15.77
CA ASN A 253 -26.55 0.45 16.37
C ASN A 253 -26.38 1.70 15.47
N ARG A 254 -26.78 1.66 14.19
CA ARG A 254 -26.51 2.73 13.19
C ARG A 254 -27.70 3.17 12.33
N GLY A 255 -28.92 2.66 12.57
CA GLY A 255 -30.16 3.21 11.99
C GLY A 255 -30.67 2.50 10.73
N PHE A 256 -30.95 1.19 10.85
CA PHE A 256 -31.44 0.34 9.76
C PHE A 256 -32.77 0.82 9.17
N ILE A 257 -32.80 0.94 7.84
CA ILE A 257 -34.03 1.19 7.09
C ILE A 257 -34.42 -0.12 6.42
N GLU A 258 -35.72 -0.43 6.44
CA GLU A 258 -36.30 -1.65 5.84
C GLU A 258 -35.83 -1.90 4.40
N SER A 259 -35.55 -0.82 3.68
CA SER A 259 -35.14 -0.82 2.29
C SER A 259 -33.75 -1.46 2.05
N ASP A 260 -32.82 -1.32 3.00
CA ASP A 260 -31.49 -1.93 2.93
C ASP A 260 -31.57 -3.45 3.19
N PHE A 261 -32.51 -3.87 4.04
CA PHE A 261 -32.82 -5.29 4.25
C PHE A 261 -33.34 -5.95 2.97
N TYR A 262 -34.29 -5.29 2.28
CA TYR A 262 -34.80 -5.80 1.02
C TYR A 262 -33.70 -5.95 -0.02
N ASP A 263 -32.79 -4.99 -0.12
CA ASP A 263 -31.67 -5.04 -1.06
C ASP A 263 -30.73 -6.22 -0.75
N LEU A 264 -30.40 -6.45 0.53
CA LEU A 264 -29.67 -7.64 0.96
C LEU A 264 -30.37 -8.94 0.56
N ILE A 265 -31.66 -9.08 0.87
CA ILE A 265 -32.43 -10.29 0.54
C ILE A 265 -32.48 -10.49 -0.98
N CYS A 266 -32.65 -9.43 -1.77
CA CYS A 266 -32.62 -9.49 -3.22
C CYS A 266 -31.26 -10.00 -3.74
N VAL A 267 -30.15 -9.49 -3.20
CA VAL A 267 -28.80 -9.96 -3.58
C VAL A 267 -28.59 -11.42 -3.20
N LEU A 268 -29.01 -11.85 -2.01
CA LEU A 268 -28.90 -13.25 -1.58
C LEU A 268 -29.69 -14.18 -2.52
N LEU A 269 -30.95 -13.84 -2.82
CA LEU A 269 -31.80 -14.62 -3.72
C LEU A 269 -31.26 -14.66 -5.15
N ALA A 270 -30.76 -13.54 -5.67
CA ALA A 270 -30.15 -13.46 -7.00
C ALA A 270 -28.91 -14.36 -7.13
N ASN A 271 -28.21 -14.60 -6.02
CA ASN A 271 -27.04 -15.47 -5.94
C ASN A 271 -27.37 -16.91 -5.50
N GLY A 272 -28.63 -17.32 -5.58
CA GLY A 272 -29.05 -18.70 -5.36
C GLY A 272 -29.13 -19.13 -3.89
N CYS A 273 -29.01 -18.21 -2.94
CA CYS A 273 -29.18 -18.50 -1.52
C CYS A 273 -30.67 -18.70 -1.20
N THR A 274 -31.02 -19.74 -0.43
CA THR A 274 -32.40 -19.98 -0.01
C THR A 274 -32.71 -19.27 1.31
N VAL A 275 -33.42 -18.14 1.24
CA VAL A 275 -33.91 -17.42 2.43
C VAL A 275 -35.34 -17.89 2.75
N HIS A 276 -35.52 -18.60 3.86
CA HIS A 276 -36.85 -19.00 4.32
C HIS A 276 -37.57 -17.88 5.08
N ALA A 277 -38.90 -17.82 4.99
CA ALA A 277 -39.72 -16.83 5.69
C ALA A 277 -39.52 -16.83 7.22
N VAL A 278 -39.21 -17.99 7.81
CA VAL A 278 -38.86 -18.12 9.24
C VAL A 278 -37.57 -17.35 9.58
N ASN A 279 -36.62 -17.30 8.65
CA ASN A 279 -35.34 -16.60 8.84
C ASN A 279 -35.59 -15.09 8.86
N ILE A 280 -36.44 -14.60 7.95
CA ILE A 280 -36.89 -13.21 7.89
C ILE A 280 -37.64 -12.83 9.18
N HIS A 281 -38.58 -13.68 9.63
CA HIS A 281 -39.35 -13.39 10.83
C HIS A 281 -38.48 -13.32 12.10
N LYS A 282 -37.47 -14.19 12.22
CA LYS A 282 -36.48 -14.11 13.32
C LYS A 282 -35.70 -12.79 13.31
N VAL A 283 -35.30 -12.32 12.13
CA VAL A 283 -34.61 -11.03 11.95
C VAL A 283 -35.49 -9.85 12.36
N TYR A 284 -36.74 -9.79 11.89
CA TYR A 284 -37.66 -8.70 12.24
C TYR A 284 -37.98 -8.67 13.75
N ASN A 285 -38.09 -9.85 14.37
CA ASN A 285 -38.23 -9.96 15.83
C ASN A 285 -36.98 -9.45 16.57
N LEU A 286 -35.76 -9.70 16.06
CA LEU A 286 -34.51 -9.14 16.61
C LEU A 286 -34.44 -7.61 16.45
N LEU A 287 -34.99 -7.06 15.36
CA LEU A 287 -35.08 -5.61 15.12
C LEU A 287 -36.16 -4.91 15.97
N GLY A 288 -37.01 -5.66 16.69
CA GLY A 288 -38.18 -5.12 17.38
C GLY A 288 -39.25 -4.54 16.44
N ILE A 289 -39.19 -4.89 15.15
CA ILE A 289 -40.15 -4.46 14.14
C ILE A 289 -41.22 -5.56 14.03
N HIS A 290 -42.42 -5.29 14.54
CA HIS A 290 -43.56 -6.18 14.35
C HIS A 290 -44.06 -6.06 12.90
N LEU A 291 -43.80 -7.09 12.08
CA LEU A 291 -44.46 -7.24 10.79
C LEU A 291 -45.94 -7.54 11.02
N GLU A 292 -46.81 -6.55 10.81
CA GLU A 292 -48.24 -6.79 10.63
C GLU A 292 -48.43 -7.37 9.22
N PHE A 293 -48.73 -8.67 9.14
CA PHE A 293 -49.13 -9.35 7.90
C PHE A 293 -50.62 -9.16 7.62
#